data_AF-A0A8J6PJH2-F1
#
_entry.id   AF-A0A8J6PJH2-F1
#
_cell.length_a   1.000
_cell.length_b   1.000
_cell.length_c   1.000
_cell.angle_alpha   90.00
_cell.angle_beta   90.00
_cell.angle_gamma   90.00
#
_symmetry.space_group_name_H-M   'P 1'
#
loop_
_entity.id
_entity.type
_entity.pdbx_description
1 polymer ?
#
loop_
_entity_poly.entity_id
_entity_poly.type
_entity_poly.pdbx_seq_one_letter_code
_entity_poly.pdbx_strand_id
1 'polypeptide(L)'
;MVMSSQILADDTSVEFDATWIGFGGIHGGLLAASLMRAAGTVFGGEPHAISAHMYGPVAPGSSHIDVIGHRGGRSAGVQASISDRATALVRLARDEPTPRRAPQSRVGAAA
;
A
#
# COMPACT_ATOMS: atom_id res chain seq x y z
N MET A 1 -24.18 -7.24 -14.28
CA MET A 1 -23.31 -8.18 -13.56
C MET A 1 -21.87 -7.71 -13.79
N VAL A 2 -21.35 -6.85 -12.92
CA VAL A 2 -20.01 -6.26 -13.09
C VAL A 2 -18.99 -7.24 -12.53
N MET A 3 -18.04 -7.68 -13.35
CA MET A 3 -16.90 -8.50 -12.96
C MET A 3 -16.12 -7.80 -11.83
N SER A 4 -16.13 -8.39 -10.64
CA SER A 4 -15.20 -8.09 -9.55
C SER A 4 -13.78 -8.28 -10.05
N SER A 5 -13.03 -7.20 -10.26
CA SER A 5 -11.60 -7.29 -10.56
C SER A 5 -10.90 -7.87 -9.34
N GLN A 6 -10.25 -9.02 -9.48
CA GLN A 6 -9.41 -9.59 -8.44
C GLN A 6 -8.17 -8.70 -8.21
N ILE A 7 -8.31 -7.82 -7.22
CA ILE A 7 -7.39 -7.51 -6.14
C ILE A 7 -6.22 -8.51 -6.06
N LEU A 8 -5.00 -8.09 -6.41
CA LEU A 8 -3.80 -8.89 -6.12
C LEU A 8 -3.69 -9.03 -4.59
N ALA A 9 -3.43 -10.25 -4.12
CA ALA A 9 -2.98 -10.51 -2.76
C ALA A 9 -1.50 -10.87 -2.83
N ASP A 10 -0.69 -10.16 -2.08
CA ASP A 10 0.74 -10.41 -1.96
C ASP A 10 1.14 -10.22 -0.50
N ASP A 11 2.30 -10.72 -0.13
CA ASP A 11 2.73 -10.73 1.26
C ASP A 11 4.16 -10.22 1.45
N THR A 12 4.44 -9.75 2.66
CA THR A 12 5.78 -9.35 3.04
C THR A 12 6.02 -9.55 4.53
N SER A 13 7.29 -9.70 4.93
CA SER A 13 7.67 -9.85 6.33
C SER A 13 8.33 -8.60 6.88
N VAL A 14 8.12 -8.33 8.17
CA VAL A 14 8.83 -7.30 8.92
C VAL A 14 9.39 -7.88 10.21
N GLU A 15 10.59 -7.45 10.59
CA GLU A 15 11.19 -7.77 11.88
C GLU A 15 11.02 -6.57 12.81
N PHE A 16 10.36 -6.78 13.95
CA PHE A 16 10.19 -5.74 14.96
C PHE A 16 11.17 -5.91 16.11
N ASP A 17 12.09 -4.97 16.24
CA ASP A 17 13.05 -4.94 17.34
C ASP A 17 12.36 -4.61 18.69
N ALA A 18 12.76 -5.33 19.74
CA ALA A 18 12.19 -5.20 21.09
C ALA A 18 12.42 -3.81 21.73
N THR A 19 13.37 -3.02 21.25
CA THR A 19 13.60 -1.64 21.68
C THR A 19 12.45 -0.69 21.29
N TRP A 20 11.60 -1.10 20.34
CA TRP A 20 10.41 -0.36 19.93
C TRP A 20 9.12 -0.78 20.66
N ILE A 21 9.23 -1.56 21.72
CA ILE A 21 8.09 -1.88 22.57
C ILE A 21 7.57 -0.59 23.24
N GLY A 22 6.27 -0.35 23.10
CA GLY A 22 5.52 0.66 23.85
C GLY A 22 4.71 0.03 24.97
N PHE A 23 3.40 0.30 25.01
CA PHE A 23 2.50 -0.28 26.01
C PHE A 23 2.01 -1.67 25.58
N GLY A 24 2.67 -2.73 26.05
CA GLY A 24 2.23 -4.11 25.89
C GLY A 24 2.50 -4.76 24.52
N GLY A 25 3.14 -4.03 23.60
CA GLY A 25 3.54 -4.51 22.28
C GLY A 25 4.33 -3.45 21.52
N ILE A 26 4.63 -3.70 20.25
CA ILE A 26 5.31 -2.76 19.35
C ILE A 26 4.57 -1.43 19.27
N HIS A 27 5.33 -0.34 19.28
CA HIS A 27 4.81 1.02 19.20
C HIS A 27 3.87 1.20 17.99
N GLY A 28 2.66 1.69 18.23
CA GLY A 28 1.62 1.80 17.20
C GLY A 28 2.05 2.64 15.98
N GLY A 29 2.86 3.68 16.19
CA GLY A 29 3.42 4.48 15.09
C GLY A 29 4.34 3.65 14.18
N LEU A 30 5.19 2.79 14.75
CA LEU A 30 6.04 1.89 13.96
C LEU A 30 5.19 0.86 13.22
N LEU A 31 4.16 0.31 13.88
CA LEU A 31 3.24 -0.64 13.27
C LEU A 31 2.53 -0.04 12.05
N ALA A 32 1.97 1.17 12.20
CA ALA A 32 1.33 1.90 11.11
C ALA A 32 2.32 2.21 9.97
N ALA A 33 3.55 2.63 10.29
CA ALA A 33 4.59 2.88 9.30
C ALA A 33 4.98 1.61 8.53
N SER A 34 5.09 0.46 9.19
CA SER A 34 5.37 -0.83 8.55
C SER A 34 4.26 -1.26 7.59
N LEU A 35 2.99 -1.12 8.00
CA LEU A 35 1.84 -1.42 7.14
C LEU A 35 1.80 -0.49 5.91
N MET A 36 2.07 0.80 6.11
CA MET A 36 2.18 1.79 5.02
C MET A 36 3.30 1.44 4.04
N ARG A 37 4.48 1.09 4.57
CA ARG A 37 5.65 0.71 3.78
C ARG A 37 5.37 -0.56 2.97
N ALA A 38 4.77 -1.58 3.58
CA ALA A 38 4.39 -2.81 2.90
C ALA A 38 3.46 -2.53 1.71
N ALA A 39 2.43 -1.71 1.89
CA ALA A 39 1.53 -1.32 0.81
C ALA A 39 2.28 -0.62 -0.35
N GLY A 40 3.16 0.34 -0.03
CA GLY A 40 3.97 1.03 -1.05
C GLY A 40 4.97 0.12 -1.76
N THR A 41 5.61 -0.81 -1.04
CA THR A 41 6.57 -1.76 -1.61
C THR A 41 5.89 -2.76 -2.55
N VAL A 42 4.77 -3.36 -2.14
CA VAL A 42 4.07 -4.38 -2.92
C VAL A 42 3.38 -3.76 -4.14
N PHE A 43 2.64 -2.68 -3.94
CA PHE A 43 1.80 -2.12 -5.00
C PHE A 43 2.46 -0.98 -5.78
N GLY A 44 3.59 -0.44 -5.31
CA GLY A 44 4.24 0.70 -5.92
C GLY A 44 3.46 2.01 -5.80
N GLY A 45 4.20 3.12 -5.70
CA GLY A 45 3.66 4.46 -5.52
C GLY A 45 3.93 5.01 -4.12
N GLU A 46 3.79 6.33 -4.01
CA GLU A 46 4.06 7.08 -2.79
C GLU A 46 2.84 7.02 -1.86
N PRO A 47 2.98 6.58 -0.60
CA PRO A 47 1.89 6.66 0.36
C PRO A 47 1.52 8.10 0.68
N HIS A 48 0.25 8.45 0.47
CA HIS A 48 -0.26 9.82 0.70
C HIS A 48 -1.16 9.91 1.94
N ALA A 49 -1.83 8.81 2.32
CA ALA A 49 -2.64 8.76 3.53
C ALA A 49 -2.72 7.33 4.06
N ILE A 50 -2.86 7.20 5.37
CA ILE A 50 -3.12 5.94 6.07
C ILE A 50 -4.25 6.14 7.08
N SER A 51 -5.08 5.11 7.24
CA SER A 51 -5.94 4.93 8.41
C SER A 51 -5.68 3.54 8.96
N ALA A 52 -5.23 3.46 10.21
CA ALA A 52 -4.83 2.21 10.85
C ALA A 52 -5.71 1.92 12.06
N HIS A 53 -6.11 0.66 12.20
CA HIS A 53 -6.88 0.14 13.32
C HIS A 53 -6.06 -0.96 14.00
N MET A 54 -5.84 -0.80 15.30
CA MET A 54 -5.09 -1.74 16.14
C MET A 54 -6.07 -2.40 17.09
N TYR A 55 -6.25 -3.71 16.94
CA TYR A 55 -7.20 -4.50 17.71
C TYR A 55 -6.54 -5.21 18.90
N GLY A 56 -5.20 -5.32 18.89
CA GLY A 56 -4.43 -5.85 20.00
C GLY A 56 -2.93 -5.60 19.83
N PRO A 57 -2.14 -5.88 20.88
CA PRO A 57 -0.70 -5.72 20.83
C PRO A 57 -0.06 -6.71 19.83
N VAL A 58 1.01 -6.27 19.17
CA VAL A 58 1.88 -7.08 18.34
C VAL A 58 3.20 -7.30 19.10
N ALA A 59 3.65 -8.54 19.20
CA ALA A 59 4.90 -8.88 19.88
C ALA A 59 6.11 -8.45 19.03
N PRO A 60 7.28 -8.19 19.66
CA PRO A 60 8.53 -8.08 18.91
C PRO A 60 8.87 -9.40 18.21
N GLY A 61 9.72 -9.31 17.19
CA GLY A 61 10.10 -10.41 16.32
C GLY A 61 9.48 -10.34 14.93
N SER A 62 9.56 -11.45 14.21
CA SER A 62 9.06 -11.54 12.84
C SER A 62 7.53 -11.51 12.79
N SER A 63 6.99 -10.67 11.91
CA SER A 63 5.58 -10.57 11.62
C SER A 63 5.33 -10.59 10.12
N HIS A 64 4.26 -11.28 9.74
CA HIS A 64 3.78 -11.32 8.37
C HIS A 64 2.75 -10.22 8.11
N ILE A 65 2.83 -9.58 6.93
CA ILE A 65 1.92 -8.55 6.49
C ILE A 65 1.24 -9.01 5.19
N ASP A 66 -0.08 -9.23 5.26
CA ASP A 66 -0.91 -9.47 4.10
C ASP A 66 -1.25 -8.14 3.42
N VAL A 67 -1.10 -8.04 2.10
CA VAL A 67 -1.37 -6.83 1.34
C VAL A 67 -2.34 -7.09 0.20
N ILE A 68 -3.42 -6.32 0.14
CA ILE A 68 -4.60 -6.54 -0.70
C ILE A 68 -4.97 -5.23 -1.41
N GLY A 69 -4.90 -5.21 -2.75
CA GLY A 69 -5.18 -4.00 -3.54
C GLY A 69 -6.65 -3.82 -3.91
N HIS A 70 -7.40 -2.94 -3.25
CA HIS A 70 -8.84 -2.71 -3.50
C HIS A 70 -9.16 -1.89 -4.75
N ARG A 71 -8.30 -0.94 -5.09
CA ARG A 71 -8.48 -0.04 -6.24
C ARG A 71 -7.14 0.25 -6.89
N GLY A 72 -7.05 0.08 -8.21
CA GLY A 72 -5.86 0.44 -9.01
C GLY A 72 -5.89 1.88 -9.55
N GLY A 73 -4.94 2.18 -10.44
CA GLY A 73 -4.83 3.47 -11.12
C GLY A 73 -3.92 4.48 -10.41
N ARG A 74 -4.08 5.77 -10.73
CA ARG A 74 -3.24 6.88 -10.23
C ARG A 74 -3.34 7.07 -8.70
N SER A 75 -4.51 6.77 -8.15
CA SER A 75 -4.77 6.84 -6.71
C SER A 75 -5.26 5.48 -6.24
N ALA A 76 -4.31 4.59 -5.95
CA ALA A 76 -4.61 3.23 -5.56
C ALA A 76 -4.99 3.15 -4.07
N GLY A 77 -5.98 2.32 -3.76
CA GLY A 77 -6.38 1.99 -2.40
C GLY A 77 -5.91 0.59 -2.06
N VAL A 78 -5.11 0.45 -1.02
CA VAL A 78 -4.48 -0.82 -0.61
C VAL A 78 -4.77 -1.07 0.85
N GLN A 79 -5.12 -2.31 1.20
CA GLN A 79 -5.22 -2.76 2.57
C GLN A 79 -3.95 -3.54 2.95
N ALA A 80 -3.44 -3.31 4.15
CA ALA A 80 -2.36 -4.11 4.74
C ALA A 80 -2.77 -4.58 6.13
N SER A 81 -2.49 -5.83 6.51
CA SER A 81 -2.87 -6.38 7.82
C SER A 81 -1.79 -7.28 8.41
N ILE A 82 -1.72 -7.32 9.74
CA ILE A 82 -0.94 -8.29 10.51
C ILE A 82 -1.93 -9.14 11.28
N SER A 83 -2.21 -10.34 10.74
CA SER A 83 -3.15 -11.30 11.34
C SER A 83 -4.45 -10.61 11.79
N ASP A 84 -4.95 -10.93 12.98
CA ASP A 84 -6.12 -10.32 13.61
C ASP A 84 -5.79 -9.08 14.48
N ARG A 85 -4.53 -8.62 14.50
CA ARG A 85 -4.06 -7.60 15.45
C ARG A 85 -4.10 -6.19 14.90
N ALA A 86 -3.86 -6.01 13.60
CA ALA A 86 -3.88 -4.70 13.00
C ALA A 86 -4.28 -4.74 11.53
N THR A 87 -4.95 -3.69 11.08
CA THR A 87 -5.28 -3.46 9.67
C THR A 87 -5.12 -1.99 9.34
N ALA A 88 -4.63 -1.69 8.15
CA ALA A 88 -4.52 -0.35 7.61
C ALA A 88 -5.10 -0.26 6.21
N LEU A 89 -5.73 0.87 5.92
CA LEU A 89 -6.07 1.31 4.57
C LEU A 89 -5.09 2.42 4.17
N VAL A 90 -4.39 2.20 3.06
CA VAL A 90 -3.35 3.07 2.54
C VAL A 90 -3.77 3.58 1.17
N ARG A 91 -3.68 4.90 0.99
CA ARG A 91 -3.86 5.54 -0.30
C ARG A 91 -2.50 5.83 -0.92
N LEU A 92 -2.21 5.20 -2.06
CA LEU A 92 -0.99 5.41 -2.83
C LEU A 92 -1.24 6.39 -3.98
N ALA A 93 -0.26 7.24 -4.27
CA ALA A 93 -0.18 8.04 -5.47
C ALA A 93 0.89 7.45 -6.41
N ARG A 94 0.54 7.23 -7.67
CA ARG A 94 1.50 6.78 -8.69
C ARG A 94 1.66 7.86 -9.73
N ASP A 95 2.89 8.17 -10.11
CA ASP A 95 3.14 8.97 -11.31
C ASP A 95 2.73 8.17 -12.54
N GLU A 96 2.11 8.84 -13.51
CA GLU A 96 1.90 8.23 -14.82
C GLU A 96 3.25 7.92 -15.47
N PRO A 97 3.35 6.83 -16.26
CA PRO A 97 4.39 6.79 -17.27
C PRO A 97 4.18 8.02 -18.16
N THR A 98 5.22 8.85 -18.32
CA THR A 98 5.19 10.04 -19.19
C THR A 98 4.37 9.76 -20.45
N PRO A 99 3.29 10.51 -20.73
CA PRO A 99 2.50 10.29 -21.93
C PRO A 99 3.43 10.34 -23.12
N ARG A 100 3.62 9.21 -23.83
CA ARG A 100 4.37 9.20 -25.07
C ARG A 100 3.58 10.06 -26.05
N ARG A 101 4.08 11.27 -26.32
CA ARG A 101 3.48 12.17 -27.32
C ARG A 101 3.34 11.39 -28.62
N ALA A 102 2.11 11.11 -29.05
CA ALA A 102 1.88 10.53 -30.36
C ALA A 102 2.51 11.46 -31.41
N PRO A 103 3.19 10.94 -32.45
CA PRO A 103 3.71 11.78 -33.51
C PRO A 103 2.54 12.59 -34.08
N GLN A 104 2.67 13.91 -34.05
CA GLN A 104 1.67 14.77 -34.67
C GLN A 104 1.71 14.50 -36.17
N SER A 105 0.65 13.87 -36.70
CA SER A 105 0.47 13.81 -38.14
C SER A 105 0.37 15.26 -38.63
N ARG A 106 1.33 15.71 -39.43
CA ARG A 106 1.20 16.96 -40.17
C ARG A 106 -0.05 16.82 -41.03
N VAL A 107 -1.15 17.45 -40.63
CA VAL A 107 -2.26 17.71 -41.55
C VAL A 107 -1.70 18.72 -42.54
N GLY A 108 -1.39 18.25 -43.74
CA GLY A 108 -0.96 19.11 -44.84
C GLY A 108 -2.03 20.16 -45.09
N ALA A 109 -1.63 21.43 -45.05
CA ALA A 109 -2.42 22.49 -45.66
C ALA A 109 -2.50 22.17 -47.16
N ALA A 110 -3.69 21.76 -47.61
CA ALA A 110 -4.00 21.70 -49.01
C ALA A 110 -4.08 23.14 -49.54
N ALA A 111 -3.31 23.34 -50.63
CA ALA A 111 -3.23 24.46 -51.59
C ALA A 111 -4.11 25.69 -51.37
#